data_AF-B1J941-F1
#
_entry.id   AF-B1J941-F1
#
_cell.length_a   1.000
_cell.length_b   1.000
_cell.length_c   1.000
_cell.angle_alpha   90.00
_cell.angle_beta   90.00
_cell.angle_gamma   90.00
#
_symmetry.space_group_name_H-M   'P 1'
#
loop_
_entity.id
_entity.type
_entity.pdbx_description
1 polymer ?
#
loop_
_entity_poly.entity_id
_entity_poly.type
_entity_poly.pdbx_seq_one_letter_code
_entity_poly.pdbx_strand_id
1 'polypeptide(L)'
;MIDQATGMKPGERYCVENVERAHQFPGFFQDGKYYLGPELLTAVGWLEGTKFIYDSLDAQGEPAFPERVAGTIEGMKLVLVDGTALQLSKIAPSDTLLPTAGNIEQASQPDEPEAPAPVKGPLRGKVVVITGASSGIGRAAAHAFACKGARLVLAARDEQALFDVLDECTDCGTDAVAIITDVTRSDQVQALATQAAEFGHGRIDIWVNNAGVGAVGNFEQTPLEAHEQVIQTDLIGYLRGAHVALPYFKAQRSGILINTLSLGSWVAQPYAAAYSASKFGLRGLTEALRGELTEFPDIHVCDIYPAVMDTPGFRDGGNYTGHALTPPGPIYDPERVAKAMVATAISPRANTTVGAAARLAHLASYVVPRLALVSGWLTRRALSRSPNAEVSSGNLFEPPSGRRSVDGGWKSSNDMPLWVVAAALGVIAGLAVTRSQRRRR
;
A
#
# COMPACT_ATOMS: atom_id res chain seq x y z
N MET A 1 -33.77 -8.54 -27.60
CA MET A 1 -34.73 -8.36 -26.49
C MET A 1 -34.36 -9.34 -25.40
N ILE A 2 -34.43 -8.92 -24.13
CA ILE A 2 -34.20 -9.82 -22.99
C ILE A 2 -35.26 -10.93 -23.04
N ASP A 3 -34.83 -12.18 -22.91
CA ASP A 3 -35.74 -13.33 -22.86
C ASP A 3 -36.56 -13.30 -21.55
N GLN A 4 -37.87 -13.51 -21.65
CA GLN A 4 -38.77 -13.49 -20.49
C GLN A 4 -38.38 -14.54 -19.43
N ALA A 5 -37.77 -15.65 -19.84
CA ALA A 5 -37.30 -16.69 -18.94
C ALA A 5 -36.24 -16.20 -17.95
N THR A 6 -35.47 -15.15 -18.29
CA THR A 6 -34.45 -14.59 -17.39
C THR A 6 -35.04 -13.92 -16.13
N GLY A 7 -36.29 -13.46 -16.20
CA GLY A 7 -36.92 -12.65 -15.14
C GLY A 7 -36.48 -11.18 -15.10
N MET A 8 -35.54 -10.77 -15.95
CA MET A 8 -35.03 -9.40 -16.03
C MET A 8 -35.95 -8.51 -16.88
N LYS A 9 -36.01 -7.22 -16.54
CA LYS A 9 -36.83 -6.21 -17.21
C LYS A 9 -35.95 -5.18 -17.94
N PRO A 10 -36.39 -4.69 -19.12
CA PRO A 10 -35.70 -3.60 -19.81
C PRO A 10 -35.55 -2.35 -18.94
N GLY A 11 -34.42 -1.66 -19.05
CA GLY A 11 -34.09 -0.45 -18.30
C GLY A 11 -33.71 -0.67 -16.83
N GLU A 12 -33.77 -1.90 -16.32
CA GLU A 12 -33.36 -2.24 -14.96
C GLU A 12 -31.94 -2.82 -14.94
N ARG A 13 -31.23 -2.58 -13.83
CA ARG A 13 -29.89 -3.11 -13.59
C ARG A 13 -29.94 -4.29 -12.64
N TYR A 14 -29.13 -5.30 -12.89
CA TYR A 14 -29.07 -6.50 -12.06
C TYR A 14 -27.61 -6.92 -11.80
N CYS A 15 -27.23 -7.19 -10.57
CA CYS A 15 -25.93 -7.76 -10.23
C CYS A 15 -26.06 -9.22 -9.79
N VAL A 16 -24.96 -9.95 -9.84
CA VAL A 16 -24.87 -11.33 -9.34
C VAL A 16 -24.59 -11.26 -7.83
N GLU A 17 -25.49 -11.80 -7.00
CA GLU A 17 -25.34 -11.83 -5.55
C GLU A 17 -24.22 -12.77 -5.10
N ASN A 18 -23.45 -12.31 -4.12
CA ASN A 18 -22.27 -12.98 -3.63
C ASN A 18 -22.64 -14.08 -2.62
N VAL A 19 -22.69 -15.32 -3.11
CA VAL A 19 -22.68 -16.51 -2.25
C VAL A 19 -21.43 -17.31 -2.62
N GLU A 20 -20.35 -17.05 -1.87
CA GLU A 20 -19.12 -17.86 -1.77
C GLU A 20 -18.13 -17.91 -2.96
N ARG A 21 -18.45 -17.46 -4.20
CA ARG A 21 -17.47 -17.49 -5.35
C ARG A 21 -17.59 -16.39 -6.43
N ALA A 22 -18.26 -15.27 -6.19
CA ALA A 22 -18.59 -14.30 -7.26
C ALA A 22 -17.47 -13.36 -7.76
N HIS A 23 -16.17 -13.61 -7.50
CA HIS A 23 -15.07 -12.77 -8.01
C HIS A 23 -14.99 -12.70 -9.55
N GLN A 24 -15.65 -13.63 -10.26
CA GLN A 24 -15.67 -13.68 -11.73
C GLN A 24 -16.61 -12.64 -12.36
N PHE A 25 -17.57 -12.09 -11.61
CA PHE A 25 -18.63 -11.22 -12.13
C PHE A 25 -18.80 -9.95 -11.26
N PRO A 26 -17.85 -9.01 -11.31
CA PRO A 26 -17.86 -7.80 -10.46
C PRO A 26 -18.80 -6.68 -10.96
N GLY A 27 -19.67 -6.99 -11.91
CA GLY A 27 -20.37 -6.03 -12.75
C GLY A 27 -21.89 -6.12 -12.63
N PHE A 28 -22.59 -5.54 -13.60
CA PHE A 28 -24.05 -5.59 -13.67
C PHE A 28 -24.56 -5.82 -15.09
N PHE A 29 -25.72 -6.44 -15.18
CA PHE A 29 -26.51 -6.51 -16.40
C PHE A 29 -27.40 -5.28 -16.56
N GLN A 30 -27.46 -4.74 -17.77
CA GLN A 30 -28.46 -3.76 -18.20
C GLN A 30 -28.84 -4.04 -19.65
N ASP A 31 -30.13 -4.12 -19.95
CA ASP A 31 -30.65 -4.31 -21.31
C ASP A 31 -30.07 -5.53 -22.05
N GLY A 32 -29.76 -6.60 -21.31
CA GLY A 32 -29.18 -7.84 -21.84
C GLY A 32 -27.67 -7.76 -22.13
N LYS A 33 -27.00 -6.69 -21.71
CA LYS A 33 -25.54 -6.53 -21.76
C LYS A 33 -24.96 -6.53 -20.36
N TYR A 34 -23.70 -6.92 -20.22
CA TYR A 34 -22.99 -7.00 -18.96
C TYR A 34 -21.79 -6.05 -18.92
N TYR A 35 -21.70 -5.26 -17.86
CA TYR A 35 -20.74 -4.16 -17.70
C TYR A 35 -19.94 -4.31 -16.40
N LEU A 36 -18.63 -4.04 -16.41
CA LEU A 36 -17.77 -4.14 -15.22
C LEU A 36 -17.88 -2.95 -14.26
N GLY A 37 -18.55 -1.86 -14.65
CA GLY A 37 -18.76 -0.68 -13.82
C GLY A 37 -19.60 0.38 -14.55
N PRO A 38 -20.22 1.33 -13.82
CA PRO A 38 -21.13 2.32 -14.40
C PRO A 38 -20.43 3.33 -15.33
N GLU A 39 -19.12 3.51 -15.18
CA GLU A 39 -18.24 4.38 -15.96
C GLU A 39 -17.81 3.74 -17.29
N LEU A 40 -17.86 2.40 -17.38
CA LEU A 40 -17.34 1.64 -18.52
C LEU A 40 -18.46 1.42 -19.54
N LEU A 41 -18.48 2.25 -20.59
CA LEU A 41 -19.47 2.16 -21.68
C LEU A 41 -19.28 0.93 -22.61
N THR A 42 -18.29 0.07 -22.34
CA THR A 42 -18.01 -1.13 -23.11
C THR A 42 -18.58 -2.36 -22.40
N ALA A 43 -19.54 -3.03 -23.04
CA ALA A 43 -20.06 -4.30 -22.55
C ALA A 43 -19.01 -5.40 -22.73
N VAL A 44 -18.74 -6.17 -21.68
CA VAL A 44 -17.83 -7.33 -21.68
C VAL A 44 -18.57 -8.66 -21.71
N GLY A 45 -19.89 -8.62 -21.92
CA GLY A 45 -20.74 -9.78 -22.04
C GLY A 45 -22.16 -9.41 -22.47
N TRP A 46 -22.93 -10.39 -22.92
CA TRP A 46 -24.31 -10.19 -23.37
C TRP A 46 -25.13 -11.48 -23.26
N LEU A 47 -26.46 -11.33 -23.33
CA LEU A 47 -27.40 -12.43 -23.34
C LEU A 47 -27.83 -12.79 -24.76
N GLU A 48 -27.77 -14.08 -25.08
CA GLU A 48 -28.37 -14.68 -26.27
C GLU A 48 -29.48 -15.65 -25.83
N GLY A 49 -30.72 -15.16 -25.79
CA GLY A 49 -31.81 -15.86 -25.13
C GLY A 49 -31.56 -15.90 -23.61
N THR A 50 -31.46 -17.11 -23.05
CA THR A 50 -31.05 -17.33 -21.66
C THR A 50 -29.54 -17.56 -21.51
N LYS A 51 -28.77 -17.71 -22.60
CA LYS A 51 -27.32 -17.94 -22.52
C LYS A 51 -26.59 -16.66 -22.20
N PHE A 52 -25.69 -16.70 -21.22
CA PHE A 52 -24.80 -15.60 -20.89
C PHE A 52 -23.44 -15.79 -21.53
N ILE A 53 -23.15 -14.93 -22.52
CA ILE A 53 -21.85 -14.82 -23.16
C ILE A 53 -21.01 -13.82 -22.36
N TYR A 54 -19.83 -14.26 -21.91
CA TYR A 54 -18.89 -13.44 -21.15
C TYR A 54 -17.55 -13.40 -21.87
N ASP A 55 -17.25 -12.24 -22.45
CA ASP A 55 -16.08 -11.98 -23.29
C ASP A 55 -15.01 -11.22 -22.51
N SER A 56 -14.64 -11.77 -21.36
CA SER A 56 -13.51 -11.31 -20.56
C SER A 56 -12.32 -12.26 -20.76
N LEU A 57 -11.11 -11.68 -20.80
CA LEU A 57 -9.87 -12.44 -20.91
C LEU A 57 -9.23 -12.59 -19.53
N ASP A 58 -8.65 -13.75 -19.27
CA ASP A 58 -7.86 -14.01 -18.07
C ASP A 58 -6.47 -13.32 -18.12
N ALA A 59 -5.67 -13.51 -17.07
CA ALA A 59 -4.33 -12.92 -16.97
C ALA A 59 -3.35 -13.43 -18.04
N GLN A 60 -3.71 -14.48 -18.77
CA GLN A 60 -2.94 -15.10 -19.85
C GLN A 60 -3.45 -14.69 -21.24
N GLY A 61 -4.56 -13.93 -21.32
CA GLY A 61 -5.16 -13.46 -22.56
C GLY A 61 -6.13 -14.46 -23.20
N GLU A 62 -6.49 -15.54 -22.50
CA GLU A 62 -7.46 -16.53 -22.97
C GLU A 62 -8.87 -16.21 -22.45
N PRO A 63 -9.95 -16.61 -23.15
CA PRO A 63 -11.31 -16.41 -22.66
C PRO A 63 -11.53 -17.04 -21.28
N ALA A 64 -12.10 -16.27 -20.35
CA ALA A 64 -12.37 -16.70 -18.98
C ALA A 64 -13.29 -17.94 -18.90
N PHE A 65 -14.09 -18.19 -19.94
CA PHE A 65 -14.91 -19.38 -20.07
C PHE A 65 -14.71 -20.06 -21.44
N PRO A 66 -14.74 -21.41 -21.50
CA PRO A 66 -14.76 -22.14 -22.77
C PRO A 66 -15.88 -21.65 -23.67
N GLU A 67 -15.57 -21.40 -24.95
CA GLU A 67 -16.50 -20.86 -25.95
C GLU A 67 -17.14 -19.51 -25.57
N ARG A 68 -16.59 -18.81 -24.56
CA ARG A 68 -17.11 -17.56 -23.97
C ARG A 68 -18.49 -17.70 -23.34
N VAL A 69 -18.95 -18.91 -23.07
CA VAL A 69 -20.26 -19.15 -22.44
C VAL A 69 -20.05 -19.29 -20.94
N ALA A 70 -20.47 -18.29 -20.17
CA ALA A 70 -20.41 -18.33 -18.72
C ALA A 70 -21.47 -19.27 -18.12
N GLY A 71 -22.67 -19.31 -18.72
CA GLY A 71 -23.78 -20.10 -18.20
C GLY A 71 -25.13 -19.74 -18.80
N THR A 72 -26.20 -20.06 -18.08
CA THR A 72 -27.59 -19.75 -18.45
C THR A 72 -28.32 -19.03 -17.33
N ILE A 73 -29.18 -18.08 -17.67
CA ILE A 73 -29.97 -17.29 -16.74
C ILE A 73 -31.45 -17.61 -16.90
N GLU A 74 -32.06 -18.13 -15.83
CA GLU A 74 -33.49 -18.38 -15.74
C GLU A 74 -34.01 -17.97 -14.35
N GLY A 75 -35.15 -17.29 -14.29
CA GLY A 75 -35.80 -16.93 -13.02
C GLY A 75 -34.93 -16.15 -12.05
N MET A 76 -34.17 -15.15 -12.55
CA MET A 76 -33.19 -14.38 -11.77
C MET A 76 -32.05 -15.21 -11.19
N LYS A 77 -31.70 -16.34 -11.82
CA LYS A 77 -30.63 -17.22 -11.36
C LYS A 77 -29.71 -17.57 -12.51
N LEU A 78 -28.41 -17.31 -12.34
CA LEU A 78 -27.35 -17.69 -13.27
C LEU A 78 -26.78 -19.06 -12.88
N VAL A 79 -26.94 -20.05 -13.75
CA VAL A 79 -26.29 -21.37 -13.61
C VAL A 79 -25.08 -21.40 -14.53
N LEU A 80 -23.89 -21.43 -13.94
CA LEU A 80 -22.62 -21.48 -14.66
C LEU A 80 -22.39 -22.84 -15.33
N VAL A 81 -21.49 -22.88 -16.31
CA VAL A 81 -21.11 -24.10 -17.02
C VAL A 81 -20.57 -25.22 -16.13
N ASP A 82 -20.04 -24.88 -14.94
CA ASP A 82 -19.58 -25.84 -13.94
C ASP A 82 -20.70 -26.35 -13.00
N GLY A 83 -21.95 -25.90 -13.23
CA GLY A 83 -23.12 -26.25 -12.42
C GLY A 83 -23.38 -25.33 -11.22
N THR A 84 -22.51 -24.36 -10.95
CA THR A 84 -22.67 -23.42 -9.85
C THR A 84 -23.86 -22.48 -10.11
N ALA A 85 -24.70 -22.30 -9.10
CA ALA A 85 -25.93 -21.53 -9.21
C ALA A 85 -25.83 -20.23 -8.39
N LEU A 86 -25.87 -19.09 -9.07
CA LEU A 86 -25.73 -17.74 -8.51
C LEU A 86 -27.04 -16.96 -8.64
N GLN A 87 -27.43 -16.22 -7.61
CA GLN A 87 -28.65 -15.42 -7.61
C GLN A 87 -28.40 -14.05 -8.25
N LEU A 88 -29.38 -13.49 -8.97
CA LEU A 88 -29.35 -12.12 -9.46
C LEU A 88 -30.26 -11.25 -8.60
N SER A 89 -29.80 -10.04 -8.28
CA SER A 89 -30.59 -9.03 -7.58
C SER A 89 -30.64 -7.72 -8.34
N LYS A 90 -31.78 -7.04 -8.23
CA LYS A 90 -32.02 -5.75 -8.88
C LYS A 90 -31.26 -4.66 -8.13
N ILE A 91 -30.51 -3.84 -8.86
CA ILE A 91 -29.85 -2.65 -8.34
C ILE A 91 -30.88 -1.53 -8.29
N ALA A 92 -31.05 -0.91 -7.11
CA ALA A 92 -31.92 0.25 -6.97
C ALA A 92 -31.37 1.44 -7.80
N PRO A 93 -32.22 2.21 -8.49
CA PRO A 93 -31.76 3.40 -9.19
C PRO A 93 -31.30 4.45 -8.16
N SER A 94 -29.99 4.70 -8.06
CA SER A 94 -29.47 5.93 -7.44
C SER A 94 -29.45 7.03 -8.51
N ASP A 95 -30.15 8.13 -8.26
CA ASP A 95 -30.51 9.17 -9.22
C ASP A 95 -29.29 9.82 -9.90
N THR A 96 -29.11 9.49 -11.17
CA THR A 96 -28.40 10.30 -12.16
C THR A 96 -29.47 10.83 -13.13
N LEU A 97 -29.86 12.09 -13.01
CA LEU A 97 -30.73 12.73 -13.99
C LEU A 97 -30.17 14.08 -14.44
N LEU A 98 -29.86 14.13 -15.74
CA LEU A 98 -29.68 15.35 -16.53
C LEU A 98 -30.98 16.18 -16.47
N PRO A 99 -30.92 17.52 -16.37
CA PRO A 99 -32.13 18.34 -16.32
C PRO A 99 -32.71 18.51 -17.73
N THR A 100 -33.98 18.16 -17.90
CA THR A 100 -34.84 18.70 -18.95
C THR A 100 -35.82 19.69 -18.36
N ALA A 101 -36.01 20.80 -19.08
CA ALA A 101 -36.79 21.95 -18.65
C ALA A 101 -38.28 21.62 -18.51
N GLY A 102 -38.88 22.04 -17.39
CA GLY A 102 -40.33 22.05 -17.21
C GLY A 102 -40.73 22.30 -15.75
N ASN A 103 -41.26 23.49 -15.48
CA ASN A 103 -41.81 23.94 -14.19
C ASN A 103 -42.72 22.90 -13.52
N ILE A 104 -42.45 22.49 -12.27
CA ILE A 104 -43.46 22.16 -11.25
C ILE A 104 -42.96 22.59 -9.86
N GLU A 105 -43.92 23.06 -9.07
CA GLU A 105 -43.89 23.83 -7.84
C GLU A 105 -43.17 23.22 -6.63
N GLN A 106 -42.78 24.13 -5.72
CA GLN A 106 -42.10 23.89 -4.44
C GLN A 106 -42.86 22.90 -3.54
N ALA A 107 -42.23 21.76 -3.26
CA ALA A 107 -42.44 21.00 -2.04
C ALA A 107 -41.08 20.87 -1.34
N SER A 108 -41.03 21.32 -0.08
CA SER A 108 -39.84 21.33 0.78
C SER A 108 -39.23 19.93 0.95
N GLN A 109 -37.98 19.78 0.53
CA GLN A 109 -37.16 18.57 0.69
C GLN A 109 -36.79 18.35 2.16
N PRO A 110 -36.77 17.10 2.66
CA PRO A 110 -36.01 16.74 3.85
C PRO A 110 -34.50 16.76 3.53
N ASP A 111 -33.69 17.30 4.44
CA ASP A 111 -32.24 17.49 4.26
C ASP A 111 -31.54 16.18 3.82
N GLU A 112 -30.93 16.19 2.63
CA GLU A 112 -29.93 15.20 2.22
C GLU A 112 -28.74 15.26 3.19
N PRO A 113 -28.06 14.12 3.48
CA PRO A 113 -26.80 14.17 4.21
C PRO A 113 -25.80 14.98 3.38
N GLU A 114 -25.49 16.18 3.87
CA GLU A 114 -24.54 17.11 3.29
C GLU A 114 -23.22 16.36 3.01
N ALA A 115 -22.79 16.32 1.73
CA ALA A 115 -21.48 15.79 1.37
C ALA A 115 -20.42 16.45 2.27
N PRO A 116 -19.50 15.70 2.87
CA PRO A 116 -18.58 16.25 3.87
C PRO A 116 -17.86 17.46 3.29
N ALA A 117 -17.95 18.59 4.00
CA ALA A 117 -17.36 19.84 3.54
C ALA A 117 -15.87 19.63 3.21
N PRO A 118 -15.37 20.15 2.08
CA PRO A 118 -14.02 19.86 1.63
C PRO A 118 -12.99 20.29 2.68
N VAL A 119 -12.05 19.39 2.99
CA VAL A 119 -11.04 19.63 4.02
C VAL A 119 -10.18 20.83 3.65
N LYS A 120 -10.23 21.88 4.48
CA LYS A 120 -9.32 23.02 4.38
C LYS A 120 -8.00 22.66 5.07
N GLY A 121 -6.90 22.72 4.33
CA GLY A 121 -5.57 22.45 4.89
C GLY A 121 -4.43 22.96 4.02
N PRO A 122 -3.19 22.93 4.55
CA PRO A 122 -2.01 23.47 3.88
C PRO A 122 -1.62 22.71 2.60
N LEU A 123 -2.19 21.52 2.38
CA LEU A 123 -1.96 20.70 1.18
C LEU A 123 -3.19 20.69 0.26
N ARG A 124 -4.12 21.63 0.44
CA ARG A 124 -5.34 21.71 -0.38
C ARG A 124 -5.00 21.75 -1.87
N GLY A 125 -5.56 20.80 -2.62
CA GLY A 125 -5.39 20.69 -4.06
C GLY A 125 -4.02 20.15 -4.52
N LYS A 126 -3.15 19.74 -3.59
CA LYS A 126 -1.90 19.03 -3.91
C LYS A 126 -2.19 17.57 -4.23
N VAL A 127 -1.64 17.07 -5.33
CA VAL A 127 -1.79 15.66 -5.75
C VAL A 127 -0.69 14.83 -5.11
N VAL A 128 -1.08 13.87 -4.27
CA VAL A 128 -0.16 13.03 -3.48
C VAL A 128 -0.35 11.58 -3.87
N VAL A 129 0.69 10.98 -4.44
CA VAL A 129 0.76 9.54 -4.72
C VAL A 129 1.40 8.82 -3.54
N ILE A 130 0.77 7.76 -3.03
CA ILE A 130 1.30 6.96 -1.91
C ILE A 130 1.34 5.48 -2.30
N THR A 131 2.54 4.91 -2.37
CA THR A 131 2.71 3.47 -2.59
C THR A 131 2.67 2.69 -1.27
N GLY A 132 2.13 1.48 -1.28
CA GLY A 132 1.90 0.69 -0.06
C GLY A 132 0.84 1.31 0.86
N ALA A 133 -0.16 1.97 0.28
CA ALA A 133 -1.17 2.74 1.03
C ALA A 133 -2.18 1.87 1.80
N SER A 134 -2.30 0.56 1.51
CA SER A 134 -3.33 -0.30 2.10
C SER A 134 -3.09 -0.70 3.56
N SER A 135 -1.89 -0.49 4.12
CA SER A 135 -1.60 -0.87 5.51
C SER A 135 -0.48 -0.07 6.16
N GLY A 136 -0.35 -0.18 7.48
CA GLY A 136 0.79 0.33 8.22
C GLY A 136 0.99 1.83 8.08
N ILE A 137 2.25 2.22 7.86
CA ILE A 137 2.66 3.62 7.66
C ILE A 137 1.96 4.25 6.44
N GLY A 138 1.76 3.48 5.36
CA GLY A 138 1.14 4.01 4.13
C GLY A 138 -0.32 4.41 4.35
N ARG A 139 -1.09 3.57 5.03
CA ARG A 139 -2.48 3.90 5.42
C ARG A 139 -2.54 5.09 6.37
N ALA A 140 -1.66 5.11 7.38
CA ALA A 140 -1.56 6.25 8.29
C ALA A 140 -1.19 7.55 7.53
N ALA A 141 -0.31 7.47 6.53
CA ALA A 141 0.05 8.58 5.68
C ALA A 141 -1.14 9.05 4.85
N ALA A 142 -1.90 8.13 4.22
CA ALA A 142 -3.12 8.45 3.48
C ALA A 142 -4.09 9.28 4.34
N HIS A 143 -4.41 8.80 5.55
CA HIS A 143 -5.29 9.53 6.47
C HIS A 143 -4.72 10.90 6.84
N ALA A 144 -3.42 10.96 7.15
CA ALA A 144 -2.79 12.22 7.55
C ALA A 144 -2.75 13.26 6.42
N PHE A 145 -2.56 12.83 5.17
CA PHE A 145 -2.61 13.70 4.00
C PHE A 145 -4.05 14.12 3.66
N ALA A 146 -5.04 13.21 3.77
CA ALA A 146 -6.46 13.52 3.64
C ALA A 146 -6.88 14.63 4.63
N CYS A 147 -6.47 14.49 5.90
CA CYS A 147 -6.71 15.49 6.95
C CYS A 147 -6.06 16.88 6.67
N LYS A 148 -5.23 17.02 5.63
CA LYS A 148 -4.63 18.28 5.18
C LYS A 148 -5.16 18.78 3.84
N GLY A 149 -6.22 18.15 3.32
CA GLY A 149 -6.90 18.54 2.07
C GLY A 149 -6.16 18.13 0.80
N ALA A 150 -5.17 17.24 0.90
CA ALA A 150 -4.53 16.68 -0.28
C ALA A 150 -5.54 15.88 -1.11
N ARG A 151 -5.32 15.83 -2.43
CA ARG A 151 -5.99 14.89 -3.34
C ARG A 151 -5.11 13.66 -3.44
N LEU A 152 -5.66 12.48 -3.18
CA LEU A 152 -4.87 11.26 -2.98
C LEU A 152 -4.93 10.29 -4.15
N VAL A 153 -3.79 9.74 -4.49
CA VAL A 153 -3.68 8.57 -5.37
C VAL A 153 -3.07 7.45 -4.52
N LEU A 154 -3.90 6.49 -4.16
CA LEU A 154 -3.55 5.39 -3.27
C LEU A 154 -3.14 4.19 -4.12
N ALA A 155 -1.96 3.62 -3.86
CA ALA A 155 -1.45 2.49 -4.62
C ALA A 155 -0.98 1.34 -3.73
N ALA A 156 -1.49 0.14 -3.98
CA ALA A 156 -1.06 -1.11 -3.36
C ALA A 156 -1.50 -2.33 -4.20
N ARG A 157 -1.00 -3.53 -3.85
CA ARG A 157 -1.43 -4.79 -4.47
C ARG A 157 -2.76 -5.33 -3.91
N ASP A 158 -3.03 -5.03 -2.64
CA ASP A 158 -4.21 -5.52 -1.93
C ASP A 158 -5.41 -4.62 -2.27
N GLU A 159 -6.23 -5.07 -3.22
CA GLU A 159 -7.36 -4.30 -3.75
C GLU A 159 -8.41 -3.98 -2.70
N GLN A 160 -8.91 -5.00 -1.99
CA GLN A 160 -9.94 -4.80 -0.98
C GLN A 160 -9.48 -3.81 0.09
N ALA A 161 -8.27 -3.99 0.61
CA ALA A 161 -7.75 -3.10 1.63
C ALA A 161 -7.44 -1.70 1.11
N LEU A 162 -7.14 -1.54 -0.18
CA LEU A 162 -6.94 -0.23 -0.78
C LEU A 162 -8.25 0.52 -0.92
N PHE A 163 -9.33 -0.17 -1.28
CA PHE A 163 -10.69 0.40 -1.29
C PHE A 163 -11.18 0.77 0.10
N ASP A 164 -10.90 -0.04 1.13
CA ASP A 164 -11.19 0.35 2.52
C ASP A 164 -10.53 1.71 2.88
N VAL A 165 -9.27 1.93 2.44
CA VAL A 165 -8.55 3.20 2.70
C VAL A 165 -9.08 4.34 1.83
N LEU A 166 -9.53 4.03 0.60
CA LEU A 166 -10.19 4.99 -0.26
C LEU A 166 -11.43 5.55 0.44
N ASP A 167 -12.31 4.67 0.89
CA ASP A 167 -13.55 5.03 1.59
C ASP A 167 -13.24 5.84 2.87
N GLU A 168 -12.26 5.42 3.66
CA GLU A 168 -11.82 6.16 4.85
C GLU A 168 -11.32 7.59 4.52
N CYS A 169 -10.67 7.78 3.37
CA CYS A 169 -10.18 9.09 2.93
C CYS A 169 -11.27 9.97 2.31
N THR A 170 -12.21 9.38 1.56
CA THR A 170 -13.34 10.10 0.95
C THR A 170 -14.38 10.50 1.98
N ASP A 171 -14.63 9.66 3.00
CA ASP A 171 -15.45 9.99 4.17
C ASP A 171 -14.90 11.19 4.95
N CYS A 172 -13.58 11.42 4.88
CA CYS A 172 -12.94 12.61 5.44
C CYS A 172 -13.17 13.88 4.59
N GLY A 173 -13.80 13.80 3.42
CA GLY A 173 -14.06 14.94 2.53
C GLY A 173 -12.90 15.31 1.60
N THR A 174 -12.04 14.35 1.26
CA THR A 174 -10.91 14.52 0.31
C THR A 174 -11.17 13.72 -0.96
N ASP A 175 -10.81 14.28 -2.12
CA ASP A 175 -10.80 13.52 -3.37
C ASP A 175 -9.69 12.47 -3.33
N ALA A 176 -10.03 11.22 -3.61
CA ALA A 176 -9.05 10.14 -3.68
C ALA A 176 -9.40 9.16 -4.81
N VAL A 177 -8.37 8.48 -5.33
CA VAL A 177 -8.51 7.34 -6.26
C VAL A 177 -7.59 6.21 -5.83
N ALA A 178 -8.08 4.97 -5.96
CA ALA A 178 -7.31 3.76 -5.71
C ALA A 178 -6.83 3.16 -7.03
N ILE A 179 -5.55 2.84 -7.14
CA ILE A 179 -4.94 2.25 -8.33
C ILE A 179 -4.14 1.02 -7.89
N ILE A 180 -4.58 -0.15 -8.33
CA ILE A 180 -3.89 -1.41 -8.00
C ILE A 180 -2.52 -1.39 -8.67
N THR A 181 -1.48 -1.54 -7.87
CA THR A 181 -0.10 -1.41 -8.36
C THR A 181 0.85 -2.29 -7.55
N ASP A 182 1.55 -3.16 -8.27
CA ASP A 182 2.77 -3.80 -7.83
C ASP A 182 3.98 -2.95 -8.22
N VAL A 183 4.71 -2.42 -7.23
CA VAL A 183 5.90 -1.59 -7.46
C VAL A 183 7.09 -2.37 -8.03
N THR A 184 7.01 -3.70 -8.09
CA THR A 184 8.00 -4.55 -8.78
C THR A 184 7.83 -4.55 -10.30
N ARG A 185 6.67 -4.08 -10.79
CA ARG A 185 6.26 -4.06 -12.20
C ARG A 185 6.43 -2.67 -12.82
N SER A 186 7.40 -2.49 -13.71
CA SER A 186 7.70 -1.18 -14.33
C SER A 186 6.52 -0.62 -15.13
N ASP A 187 5.78 -1.48 -15.84
CA ASP A 187 4.56 -1.15 -16.57
C ASP A 187 3.47 -0.61 -15.65
N GLN A 188 3.26 -1.23 -14.49
CA GLN A 188 2.26 -0.78 -13.53
C GLN A 188 2.65 0.54 -12.85
N VAL A 189 3.93 0.72 -12.49
CA VAL A 189 4.40 1.99 -11.91
C VAL A 189 4.31 3.14 -12.91
N GLN A 190 4.55 2.87 -14.20
CA GLN A 190 4.32 3.86 -15.26
C GLN A 190 2.84 4.20 -15.41
N ALA A 191 1.96 3.20 -15.43
CA ALA A 191 0.51 3.41 -15.49
C ALA A 191 -0.02 4.18 -14.28
N LEU A 192 0.52 3.91 -13.08
CA LEU A 192 0.22 4.66 -11.86
C LEU A 192 0.55 6.15 -12.03
N ALA A 193 1.73 6.48 -12.56
CA ALA A 193 2.11 7.88 -12.76
C ALA A 193 1.22 8.58 -13.81
N THR A 194 0.88 7.89 -14.91
CA THR A 194 -0.03 8.43 -15.92
C THR A 194 -1.41 8.73 -15.35
N GLN A 195 -2.03 7.76 -14.67
CA GLN A 195 -3.35 7.94 -14.06
C GLN A 195 -3.33 8.96 -12.91
N ALA A 196 -2.25 9.01 -12.12
CA ALA A 196 -2.07 10.03 -11.10
C ALA A 196 -2.02 11.45 -11.70
N ALA A 197 -1.30 11.61 -12.80
CA ALA A 197 -1.24 12.88 -13.50
C ALA A 197 -2.61 13.24 -14.11
N GLU A 198 -3.34 12.30 -14.69
CA GLU A 198 -4.70 12.53 -15.23
C GLU A 198 -5.65 13.02 -14.12
N PHE A 199 -5.69 12.31 -12.99
CA PHE A 199 -6.45 12.72 -11.80
C PHE A 199 -6.01 14.12 -11.30
N GLY A 200 -4.71 14.39 -11.38
CA GLY A 200 -4.09 15.66 -11.03
C GLY A 200 -4.17 16.78 -12.06
N HIS A 201 -4.89 16.59 -13.17
CA HIS A 201 -4.94 17.54 -14.30
C HIS A 201 -3.55 17.87 -14.89
N GLY A 202 -2.77 16.82 -15.15
CA GLY A 202 -1.43 16.87 -15.72
C GLY A 202 -0.32 17.07 -14.69
N ARG A 203 -0.60 17.00 -13.38
CA ARG A 203 0.36 17.28 -12.31
C ARG A 203 0.46 16.18 -11.27
N ILE A 204 1.66 16.07 -10.70
CA ILE A 204 1.94 15.28 -9.49
C ILE A 204 2.76 16.18 -8.58
N ASP A 205 2.28 16.51 -7.38
CA ASP A 205 3.00 17.40 -6.46
C ASP A 205 3.94 16.62 -5.54
N ILE A 206 3.48 15.48 -5.05
CA ILE A 206 4.19 14.69 -4.05
C ILE A 206 4.09 13.22 -4.42
N TRP A 207 5.24 12.53 -4.41
CA TRP A 207 5.31 11.08 -4.58
C TRP A 207 5.93 10.45 -3.35
N VAL A 208 5.18 9.59 -2.67
CA VAL A 208 5.61 8.88 -1.46
C VAL A 208 5.92 7.44 -1.83
N ASN A 209 7.22 7.12 -1.92
CA ASN A 209 7.68 5.74 -1.94
C ASN A 209 7.64 5.19 -0.51
N ASN A 210 6.67 4.32 -0.25
CA ASN A 210 6.48 3.70 1.06
C ASN A 210 6.29 2.18 1.02
N ALA A 211 5.87 1.61 -0.12
CA ALA A 211 5.75 0.15 -0.27
C ALA A 211 7.02 -0.57 0.23
N GLY A 212 6.85 -1.68 0.94
CA GLY A 212 7.99 -2.42 1.48
C GLY A 212 7.57 -3.78 2.02
N VAL A 213 8.48 -4.74 1.90
CA VAL A 213 8.35 -6.11 2.41
C VAL A 213 9.62 -6.51 3.14
N GLY A 214 9.53 -7.54 3.98
CA GLY A 214 10.67 -8.05 4.74
C GLY A 214 10.69 -9.56 4.72
N ALA A 215 11.89 -10.12 4.76
CA ALA A 215 12.13 -11.54 4.98
C ALA A 215 13.15 -11.70 6.11
N VAL A 216 12.86 -12.55 7.09
CA VAL A 216 13.75 -12.84 8.21
C VAL A 216 14.09 -14.33 8.23
N GLY A 217 15.37 -14.67 8.20
CA GLY A 217 15.85 -16.05 8.22
C GLY A 217 17.37 -16.15 8.13
N ASN A 218 17.92 -17.37 8.30
CA ASN A 218 19.32 -17.60 7.96
C ASN A 218 19.51 -17.36 6.45
N PHE A 219 20.60 -16.70 6.06
CA PHE A 219 20.77 -16.20 4.70
C PHE A 219 20.68 -17.32 3.66
N GLU A 220 21.38 -18.42 3.92
CA GLU A 220 21.47 -19.60 3.06
C GLU A 220 20.26 -20.55 3.14
N GLN A 221 19.42 -20.40 4.17
CA GLN A 221 18.21 -21.21 4.36
C GLN A 221 16.95 -20.49 3.88
N THR A 222 17.02 -19.16 3.75
CA THR A 222 15.96 -18.35 3.16
C THR A 222 16.04 -18.50 1.64
N PRO A 223 14.92 -18.79 0.94
CA PRO A 223 14.91 -18.89 -0.52
C PRO A 223 15.50 -17.64 -1.18
N LEU A 224 16.23 -17.83 -2.28
CA LEU A 224 16.87 -16.71 -2.99
C LEU A 224 15.82 -15.73 -3.51
N GLU A 225 14.70 -16.24 -4.00
CA GLU A 225 13.57 -15.48 -4.54
C GLU A 225 12.97 -14.54 -3.49
N ALA A 226 12.99 -14.93 -2.21
CA ALA A 226 12.56 -14.07 -1.12
C ALA A 226 13.50 -12.87 -0.91
N HIS A 227 14.82 -13.10 -1.01
CA HIS A 227 15.80 -12.01 -0.96
C HIS A 227 15.66 -11.08 -2.17
N GLU A 228 15.51 -11.64 -3.37
CA GLU A 228 15.32 -10.88 -4.60
C GLU A 228 14.05 -10.05 -4.55
N GLN A 229 12.94 -10.60 -4.06
CA GLN A 229 11.67 -9.90 -3.94
C GLN A 229 11.74 -8.71 -2.97
N VAL A 230 12.50 -8.83 -1.87
CA VAL A 230 12.79 -7.71 -0.98
C VAL A 230 13.56 -6.62 -1.73
N ILE A 231 14.59 -6.96 -2.52
CA ILE A 231 15.33 -5.97 -3.32
C ILE A 231 14.42 -5.31 -4.38
N GLN A 232 13.60 -6.10 -5.07
CA GLN A 232 12.69 -5.61 -6.11
C GLN A 232 11.69 -4.59 -5.55
N THR A 233 11.18 -4.82 -4.34
CA THR A 233 10.20 -3.93 -3.70
C THR A 233 10.87 -2.74 -3.03
N ASP A 234 11.83 -3.01 -2.13
CA ASP A 234 12.35 -2.01 -1.18
C ASP A 234 13.48 -1.14 -1.74
N LEU A 235 14.05 -1.49 -2.90
CA LEU A 235 15.06 -0.67 -3.59
C LEU A 235 14.65 -0.35 -5.02
N ILE A 236 14.39 -1.35 -5.85
CA ILE A 236 14.10 -1.12 -7.27
C ILE A 236 12.72 -0.46 -7.42
N GLY A 237 11.73 -0.79 -6.59
CA GLY A 237 10.42 -0.11 -6.57
C GLY A 237 10.53 1.39 -6.31
N TYR A 238 11.44 1.80 -5.42
CA TYR A 238 11.68 3.22 -5.12
C TYR A 238 12.38 3.92 -6.29
N LEU A 239 13.33 3.22 -6.93
CA LEU A 239 13.98 3.71 -8.15
C LEU A 239 12.95 3.91 -9.27
N ARG A 240 12.05 2.94 -9.49
CA ARG A 240 10.95 3.07 -10.48
C ARG A 240 10.04 4.25 -10.14
N GLY A 241 9.62 4.39 -8.88
CA GLY A 241 8.80 5.51 -8.42
C GLY A 241 9.47 6.87 -8.67
N ALA A 242 10.75 7.00 -8.35
CA ALA A 242 11.52 8.21 -8.65
C ALA A 242 11.62 8.46 -10.16
N HIS A 243 11.89 7.41 -10.94
CA HIS A 243 12.03 7.49 -12.39
C HIS A 243 10.77 8.02 -13.08
N VAL A 244 9.58 7.58 -12.64
CA VAL A 244 8.31 8.03 -13.23
C VAL A 244 7.83 9.37 -12.69
N ALA A 245 8.16 9.74 -11.44
CA ALA A 245 7.71 10.98 -10.82
C ALA A 245 8.54 12.21 -11.25
N LEU A 246 9.87 12.06 -11.38
CA LEU A 246 10.77 13.17 -11.67
C LEU A 246 10.48 13.92 -12.99
N PRO A 247 10.07 13.27 -14.09
CA PRO A 247 9.67 13.98 -15.30
C PRO A 247 8.54 15.00 -15.07
N TYR A 248 7.52 14.64 -14.28
CA TYR A 248 6.44 15.56 -13.92
C TYR A 248 6.97 16.71 -13.05
N PHE A 249 7.81 16.41 -12.06
CA PHE A 249 8.39 17.45 -11.19
C PHE A 249 9.25 18.43 -11.99
N LYS A 250 10.07 17.94 -12.93
CA LYS A 250 10.91 18.77 -13.79
C LYS A 250 10.07 19.63 -14.75
N ALA A 251 9.02 19.06 -15.35
CA ALA A 251 8.11 19.79 -16.23
C ALA A 251 7.39 20.94 -15.51
N GLN A 252 6.93 20.72 -14.29
CA GLN A 252 6.27 21.75 -13.47
C GLN A 252 7.25 22.58 -12.61
N ARG A 253 8.56 22.30 -12.72
CA ARG A 253 9.66 22.90 -11.95
C ARG A 253 9.51 22.85 -10.43
N SER A 254 8.69 21.95 -9.90
CA SER A 254 8.46 21.79 -8.46
C SER A 254 8.00 20.37 -8.14
N GLY A 255 8.31 19.85 -6.96
CA GLY A 255 7.80 18.54 -6.53
C GLY A 255 8.55 17.97 -5.34
N ILE A 256 7.95 17.01 -4.66
CA ILE A 256 8.55 16.38 -3.48
C ILE A 256 8.51 14.86 -3.61
N LEU A 257 9.68 14.24 -3.72
CA LEU A 257 9.84 12.80 -3.60
C LEU A 257 10.12 12.47 -2.13
N ILE A 258 9.24 11.71 -1.48
CA ILE A 258 9.41 11.24 -0.10
C ILE A 258 9.72 9.75 -0.13
N ASN A 259 10.89 9.35 0.36
CA ASN A 259 11.29 7.96 0.49
C ASN A 259 11.21 7.52 1.95
N THR A 260 10.50 6.41 2.20
CA THR A 260 10.43 5.75 3.50
C THR A 260 11.61 4.79 3.65
N LEU A 261 12.66 5.27 4.32
CA LEU A 261 13.84 4.48 4.63
C LEU A 261 13.63 3.75 5.97
N SER A 262 14.68 3.53 6.74
CA SER A 262 14.63 2.86 8.03
C SER A 262 15.86 3.21 8.84
N LEU A 263 15.82 3.02 10.16
CA LEU A 263 17.04 2.88 10.95
C LEU A 263 18.00 1.82 10.38
N GLY A 264 17.44 0.80 9.72
CA GLY A 264 18.17 -0.22 8.97
C GLY A 264 19.06 0.32 7.85
N SER A 265 18.95 1.60 7.48
CA SER A 265 19.82 2.28 6.52
C SER A 265 21.20 2.66 7.09
N TRP A 266 21.40 2.53 8.41
CA TRP A 266 22.71 2.77 9.07
C TRP A 266 23.19 1.57 9.87
N VAL A 267 22.28 0.76 10.38
CA VAL A 267 22.59 -0.44 11.15
C VAL A 267 22.06 -1.64 10.40
N ALA A 268 22.96 -2.47 9.88
CA ALA A 268 22.57 -3.72 9.25
C ALA A 268 21.83 -4.62 10.24
N GLN A 269 20.78 -5.28 9.76
CA GLN A 269 19.95 -6.19 10.52
C GLN A 269 20.31 -7.64 10.16
N PRO A 270 21.02 -8.37 11.04
CA PRO A 270 21.30 -9.78 10.82
C PRO A 270 20.01 -10.58 10.65
N TYR A 271 20.07 -11.67 9.87
CA TYR A 271 18.93 -12.47 9.43
C TYR A 271 17.96 -11.74 8.48
N ALA A 272 18.19 -10.48 8.14
CA ALA A 272 17.43 -9.71 7.15
C ALA A 272 18.41 -9.00 6.19
N ALA A 273 19.25 -9.80 5.52
CA ALA A 273 20.36 -9.30 4.71
C ALA A 273 19.90 -8.48 3.50
N ALA A 274 18.93 -8.99 2.73
CA ALA A 274 18.36 -8.28 1.58
C ALA A 274 17.68 -6.97 2.00
N TYR A 275 16.94 -6.99 3.11
CA TYR A 275 16.36 -5.76 3.69
C TYR A 275 17.45 -4.74 4.01
N SER A 276 18.52 -5.16 4.69
CA SER A 276 19.66 -4.27 4.98
C SER A 276 20.28 -3.70 3.71
N ALA A 277 20.57 -4.54 2.72
CA ALA A 277 21.13 -4.11 1.44
C ALA A 277 20.22 -3.07 0.75
N SER A 278 18.90 -3.30 0.71
CA SER A 278 17.94 -2.37 0.13
C SER A 278 17.95 -1.01 0.83
N LYS A 279 17.90 -0.97 2.17
CA LYS A 279 17.80 0.27 2.94
C LYS A 279 19.10 1.08 2.96
N PHE A 280 20.26 0.42 2.87
CA PHE A 280 21.53 1.10 2.59
C PHE A 280 21.58 1.63 1.15
N GLY A 281 21.13 0.83 0.18
CA GLY A 281 21.05 1.23 -1.24
C GLY A 281 20.18 2.46 -1.46
N LEU A 282 19.04 2.57 -0.76
CA LEU A 282 18.14 3.72 -0.84
C LEU A 282 18.80 5.04 -0.44
N ARG A 283 19.77 5.02 0.49
CA ARG A 283 20.53 6.22 0.85
C ARG A 283 21.40 6.68 -0.31
N GLY A 284 22.14 5.75 -0.92
CA GLY A 284 22.95 6.05 -2.09
C GLY A 284 22.11 6.59 -3.25
N LEU A 285 20.97 5.95 -3.53
CA LEU A 285 20.01 6.42 -4.53
C LEU A 285 19.56 7.86 -4.25
N THR A 286 19.13 8.15 -3.03
CA THR A 286 18.58 9.45 -2.69
C THR A 286 19.65 10.55 -2.66
N GLU A 287 20.85 10.27 -2.15
CA GLU A 287 21.98 11.21 -2.19
C GLU A 287 22.38 11.55 -3.64
N ALA A 288 22.42 10.55 -4.53
CA ALA A 288 22.69 10.76 -5.95
C ALA A 288 21.62 11.65 -6.61
N LEU A 289 20.33 11.34 -6.41
CA LEU A 289 19.23 12.13 -6.98
C LEU A 289 19.24 13.59 -6.51
N ARG A 290 19.58 13.85 -5.23
CA ARG A 290 19.74 15.24 -4.73
C ARG A 290 20.85 15.98 -5.46
N GLY A 291 21.98 15.31 -5.73
CA GLY A 291 23.10 15.89 -6.46
C GLY A 291 22.74 16.23 -7.92
N GLU A 292 21.95 15.38 -8.57
CA GLU A 292 21.48 15.58 -9.95
C GLU A 292 20.43 16.70 -10.09
N LEU A 293 19.72 17.06 -9.01
CA LEU A 293 18.62 18.02 -9.03
C LEU A 293 19.03 19.45 -8.61
N THR A 294 20.33 19.75 -8.58
CA THR A 294 20.86 21.06 -8.15
C THR A 294 20.36 22.25 -8.98
N GLU A 295 19.97 22.02 -10.24
CA GLU A 295 19.39 23.04 -11.13
C GLU A 295 17.87 23.27 -10.89
N PHE A 296 17.24 22.48 -10.01
CA PHE A 296 15.81 22.51 -9.72
C PHE A 296 15.57 22.79 -8.22
N PRO A 297 15.63 24.06 -7.78
CA PRO A 297 15.62 24.41 -6.35
C PRO A 297 14.33 24.03 -5.61
N ASP A 298 13.21 23.89 -6.33
CA ASP A 298 11.89 23.55 -5.78
C ASP A 298 11.52 22.07 -5.98
N ILE A 299 12.47 21.23 -6.41
CA ILE A 299 12.31 19.77 -6.43
C ILE A 299 13.12 19.17 -5.29
N HIS A 300 12.42 18.54 -4.34
CA HIS A 300 13.03 18.03 -3.11
C HIS A 300 12.95 16.52 -3.06
N VAL A 301 14.08 15.86 -2.80
CA VAL A 301 14.10 14.44 -2.42
C VAL A 301 14.32 14.37 -0.92
N CYS A 302 13.37 13.78 -0.20
CA CYS A 302 13.29 13.77 1.25
C CYS A 302 13.25 12.33 1.78
N ASP A 303 14.04 12.05 2.81
CA ASP A 303 14.10 10.75 3.46
C ASP A 303 13.43 10.82 4.83
N ILE A 304 12.51 9.89 5.06
CA ILE A 304 11.98 9.61 6.39
C ILE A 304 12.66 8.35 6.90
N TYR A 305 13.18 8.42 8.12
CA TYR A 305 13.85 7.30 8.79
C TYR A 305 13.09 6.89 10.04
N PRO A 306 12.10 5.98 9.91
CA PRO A 306 11.43 5.37 11.04
C PRO A 306 12.39 4.53 11.89
N ALA A 307 12.23 4.62 13.21
CA ALA A 307 12.60 3.56 14.15
C ALA A 307 11.68 2.33 13.97
N VAL A 308 11.70 1.39 14.92
CA VAL A 308 10.73 0.29 14.94
C VAL A 308 9.33 0.85 15.17
N MET A 309 8.43 0.62 14.23
CA MET A 309 7.04 1.08 14.28
C MET A 309 6.11 -0.09 14.57
N ASP A 310 5.02 0.16 15.29
CA ASP A 310 3.95 -0.79 15.53
C ASP A 310 3.12 -0.96 14.26
N THR A 311 3.63 -1.72 13.30
CA THR A 311 2.92 -2.02 12.06
C THR A 311 2.70 -3.53 11.91
N PRO A 312 1.76 -3.94 11.04
CA PRO A 312 1.58 -5.35 10.70
C PRO A 312 2.80 -6.05 10.08
N GLY A 313 3.85 -5.32 9.68
CA GLY A 313 4.98 -5.88 8.92
C GLY A 313 5.72 -7.04 9.59
N PHE A 314 5.81 -7.07 10.93
CA PHE A 314 6.41 -8.21 11.65
C PHE A 314 5.51 -9.46 11.67
N ARG A 315 4.19 -9.27 11.54
CA ARG A 315 3.20 -10.35 11.45
C ARG A 315 3.11 -10.90 10.03
N ASP A 316 3.10 -9.99 9.05
CA ASP A 316 2.81 -10.35 7.65
C ASP A 316 4.05 -10.59 6.79
N GLY A 317 5.23 -10.18 7.25
CA GLY A 317 6.48 -10.38 6.51
C GLY A 317 6.89 -11.85 6.38
N GLY A 318 7.77 -12.14 5.44
CA GLY A 318 8.34 -13.48 5.27
C GLY A 318 9.11 -13.91 6.52
N ASN A 319 8.74 -15.07 7.07
CA ASN A 319 9.37 -15.66 8.24
C ASN A 319 9.98 -17.01 7.87
N TYR A 320 11.29 -17.07 7.77
CA TYR A 320 12.08 -18.26 7.48
C TYR A 320 12.93 -18.68 8.69
N THR A 321 12.57 -18.22 9.90
CA THR A 321 13.32 -18.52 11.14
C THR A 321 12.86 -19.79 11.85
N GLY A 322 11.65 -20.28 11.54
CA GLY A 322 10.97 -21.33 12.30
C GLY A 322 10.48 -20.90 13.69
N HIS A 323 10.59 -19.61 14.02
CA HIS A 323 10.21 -19.06 15.32
C HIS A 323 9.33 -17.81 15.13
N ALA A 324 8.48 -17.50 16.12
CA ALA A 324 7.65 -16.31 16.10
C ALA A 324 8.51 -15.03 16.11
N LEU A 325 8.20 -14.11 15.21
CA LEU A 325 8.87 -12.81 15.13
C LEU A 325 8.14 -11.81 16.02
N THR A 326 8.91 -11.07 16.82
CA THR A 326 8.42 -9.97 17.64
C THR A 326 9.27 -8.73 17.38
N PRO A 327 8.68 -7.54 17.21
CA PRO A 327 9.45 -6.31 17.03
C PRO A 327 10.33 -6.04 18.25
N PRO A 328 11.61 -5.67 18.04
CA PRO A 328 12.45 -5.24 19.15
C PRO A 328 12.01 -3.85 19.63
N GLY A 329 11.87 -3.68 20.95
CA GLY A 329 11.57 -2.37 21.54
C GLY A 329 12.74 -1.38 21.45
N PRO A 330 12.47 -0.06 21.58
CA PRO A 330 11.16 0.57 21.74
C PRO A 330 10.37 0.65 20.44
N ILE A 331 9.05 0.41 20.52
CA ILE A 331 8.12 0.39 19.40
C ILE A 331 7.33 1.71 19.41
N TYR A 332 7.27 2.40 18.27
CA TYR A 332 6.61 3.69 18.14
C TYR A 332 5.33 3.60 17.31
N ASP A 333 4.46 4.59 17.50
CA ASP A 333 3.22 4.73 16.73
C ASP A 333 3.49 5.09 15.25
N PRO A 334 2.96 4.34 14.27
CA PRO A 334 3.09 4.65 12.84
C PRO A 334 2.59 6.05 12.46
N GLU A 335 1.60 6.61 13.18
CA GLU A 335 1.12 7.96 12.92
C GLU A 335 2.22 9.02 13.08
N ARG A 336 3.25 8.75 13.89
CA ARG A 336 4.39 9.67 14.02
C ARG A 336 5.14 9.80 12.68
N VAL A 337 5.21 8.72 11.92
CA VAL A 337 5.82 8.71 10.57
C VAL A 337 4.92 9.46 9.60
N ALA A 338 3.61 9.20 9.62
CA ALA A 338 2.64 9.91 8.78
C ALA A 338 2.68 11.43 9.01
N LYS A 339 2.69 11.87 10.27
CA LYS A 339 2.83 13.29 10.65
C LYS A 339 4.16 13.88 10.16
N ALA A 340 5.25 13.11 10.19
CA ALA A 340 6.54 13.55 9.67
C ALA A 340 6.56 13.66 8.14
N MET A 341 5.87 12.77 7.42
CA MET A 341 5.69 12.85 5.96
C MET A 341 4.91 14.11 5.58
N VAL A 342 3.78 14.37 6.24
CA VAL A 342 3.00 15.60 6.03
C VAL A 342 3.80 16.85 6.36
N ALA A 343 4.55 16.86 7.47
CA ALA A 343 5.39 18.00 7.83
C ALA A 343 6.49 18.24 6.77
N THR A 344 7.07 17.17 6.23
CA THR A 344 8.05 17.23 5.13
C THR A 344 7.40 17.73 3.83
N ALA A 345 6.16 17.33 3.53
CA ALA A 345 5.42 17.82 2.38
C ALA A 345 5.11 19.32 2.46
N ILE A 346 4.90 19.86 3.66
CA ILE A 346 4.66 21.30 3.88
C ILE A 346 5.98 22.08 3.92
N SER A 347 7.00 21.53 4.55
CA SER A 347 8.31 22.15 4.73
C SER A 347 9.40 21.10 4.48
N PRO A 348 9.88 21.00 3.23
CA PRO A 348 10.82 19.96 2.81
C PRO A 348 12.10 19.94 3.64
N ARG A 349 12.46 18.75 4.12
CA ARG A 349 13.73 18.49 4.79
C ARG A 349 14.35 17.26 4.18
N ALA A 350 15.63 17.35 3.82
CA ALA A 350 16.35 16.22 3.23
C ALA A 350 16.26 14.97 4.12
N ASN A 351 16.46 15.10 5.44
CA ASN A 351 16.46 13.95 6.34
C ASN A 351 15.59 14.20 7.57
N THR A 352 14.64 13.30 7.84
CA THR A 352 13.80 13.34 9.04
C THR A 352 13.80 11.99 9.76
N THR A 353 14.37 11.94 10.97
CA THR A 353 14.36 10.74 11.81
C THR A 353 13.19 10.76 12.79
N VAL A 354 12.44 9.65 12.82
CA VAL A 354 11.25 9.47 13.67
C VAL A 354 11.52 8.41 14.72
N GLY A 355 11.57 8.82 15.99
CA GLY A 355 11.91 7.98 17.15
C GLY A 355 13.29 8.29 17.73
N ALA A 356 13.36 8.51 19.05
CA ALA A 356 14.61 8.89 19.72
C ALA A 356 15.66 7.76 19.69
N ALA A 357 15.22 6.50 19.73
CA ALA A 357 16.08 5.34 19.59
C ALA A 357 16.80 5.30 18.23
N ALA A 358 16.13 5.72 17.14
CA ALA A 358 16.77 5.78 15.84
C ALA A 358 17.89 6.83 15.79
N ARG A 359 17.73 7.97 16.46
CA ARG A 359 18.79 8.99 16.57
C ARG A 359 20.01 8.47 17.34
N LEU A 360 19.78 7.77 18.45
CA LEU A 360 20.86 7.18 19.25
C LEU A 360 21.58 6.06 18.53
N ALA A 361 20.84 5.17 17.86
CA ALA A 361 21.43 4.08 17.09
C ALA A 361 22.21 4.59 15.86
N HIS A 362 21.74 5.65 15.21
CA HIS A 362 22.48 6.34 14.16
C HIS A 362 23.80 6.92 14.65
N LEU A 363 23.83 7.53 15.85
CA LEU A 363 25.10 7.99 16.45
C LEU A 363 26.00 6.81 16.86
N ALA A 364 25.41 5.76 17.43
CA ALA A 364 26.14 4.59 17.89
C ALA A 364 26.80 3.80 16.76
N SER A 365 26.21 3.78 15.55
CA SER A 365 26.80 3.07 14.39
C SER A 365 28.17 3.62 13.99
N TYR A 366 28.45 4.90 14.26
CA TYR A 366 29.77 5.49 13.98
C TYR A 366 30.83 5.12 15.02
N VAL A 367 30.42 4.74 16.23
CA VAL A 367 31.32 4.67 17.40
C VAL A 367 31.48 3.24 17.92
N VAL A 368 30.61 2.30 17.55
CA VAL A 368 30.66 0.92 18.04
C VAL A 368 31.16 -0.03 16.94
N PRO A 369 32.46 -0.40 16.94
CA PRO A 369 32.96 -1.41 16.03
C PRO A 369 32.22 -2.74 16.28
N ARG A 370 31.89 -3.45 15.20
CA ARG A 370 31.25 -4.79 15.26
C ARG A 370 29.83 -4.80 15.86
N LEU A 371 29.11 -3.69 15.81
CA LEU A 371 27.69 -3.62 16.24
C LEU A 371 26.84 -4.72 15.60
N ALA A 372 27.06 -5.02 14.30
CA ALA A 372 26.37 -6.09 13.60
C ALA A 372 26.60 -7.49 14.21
N LEU A 373 27.80 -7.78 14.74
CA LEU A 373 28.08 -9.08 15.39
C LEU A 373 27.32 -9.21 16.71
N VAL A 374 27.23 -8.14 17.49
CA VAL A 374 26.47 -8.15 18.74
C VAL A 374 24.97 -8.23 18.47
N SER A 375 24.48 -7.46 17.49
CA SER A 375 23.09 -7.53 17.03
C SER A 375 22.73 -8.95 16.56
N GLY A 376 23.63 -9.62 15.83
CA GLY A 376 23.39 -10.98 15.33
C GLY A 376 23.33 -12.01 16.45
N TRP A 377 24.18 -11.87 17.47
CA TRP A 377 24.14 -12.72 18.66
C TRP A 377 22.86 -12.50 19.48
N LEU A 378 22.44 -11.23 19.67
CA LEU A 378 21.21 -10.89 20.38
C LEU A 378 19.97 -11.42 19.66
N THR A 379 19.91 -11.22 18.34
CA THR A 379 18.79 -11.70 17.50
C THR A 379 18.70 -13.23 17.55
N ARG A 380 19.83 -13.94 17.44
CA ARG A 380 19.86 -15.41 17.60
C ARG A 380 19.29 -15.86 18.94
N ARG A 381 19.70 -15.20 20.02
CA ARG A 381 19.28 -15.53 21.39
C ARG A 381 17.80 -15.19 21.63
N ALA A 382 17.28 -14.16 20.99
CA ALA A 382 15.87 -13.83 21.03
C ALA A 382 15.04 -14.87 20.27
N LEU A 383 15.41 -15.19 19.03
CA LEU A 383 14.74 -16.22 18.22
C LEU A 383 14.71 -17.58 18.90
N SER A 384 15.84 -18.03 19.49
CA SER A 384 15.89 -19.32 20.20
C SER A 384 15.02 -19.39 21.47
N ARG A 385 14.41 -18.28 21.88
CA ARG A 385 13.50 -18.19 23.03
C ARG A 385 12.07 -17.89 22.63
N SER A 386 11.85 -17.49 21.37
CA SER A 386 10.52 -17.30 20.82
C SER A 386 9.84 -18.67 20.66
N PRO A 387 8.50 -18.73 20.75
CA PRO A 387 7.75 -19.92 20.36
C PRO A 387 8.05 -20.32 18.92
N ASN A 388 7.85 -21.60 18.60
CA ASN A 388 7.91 -22.05 17.22
C ASN A 388 6.81 -21.37 16.39
N ALA A 389 7.11 -21.08 15.13
CA ALA A 389 6.14 -20.61 14.16
C ALA A 389 6.42 -21.26 12.81
N GLU A 390 5.38 -21.38 11.98
CA GLU A 390 5.55 -21.91 10.63
C GLU A 390 6.40 -20.98 9.77
N VAL A 391 7.18 -21.59 8.89
CA VAL A 391 7.91 -20.86 7.86
C VAL A 391 6.93 -20.42 6.79
N SER A 392 7.00 -19.15 6.37
CA SER A 392 6.10 -18.58 5.38
C SER A 392 6.78 -17.49 4.57
N SER A 393 6.40 -17.36 3.30
CA SER A 393 6.75 -16.21 2.45
C SER A 393 5.99 -14.94 2.85
N GLY A 394 4.99 -15.04 3.72
CA GLY A 394 4.19 -13.90 4.16
C GLY A 394 3.66 -13.11 2.98
N ASN A 395 3.86 -11.79 3.02
CA ASN A 395 3.41 -10.85 2.01
C ASN A 395 4.42 -10.58 0.89
N LEU A 396 5.46 -11.41 0.71
CA LEU A 396 6.49 -11.13 -0.29
C LEU A 396 5.91 -11.13 -1.70
N PHE A 397 5.15 -12.17 -2.06
CA PHE A 397 4.66 -12.38 -3.42
C PHE A 397 3.19 -11.97 -3.56
N GLU A 398 2.36 -12.33 -2.59
CA GLU A 398 0.93 -12.03 -2.58
C GLU A 398 0.55 -11.07 -1.44
N PRO A 399 -0.59 -10.36 -1.54
CA PRO A 399 -1.19 -9.67 -0.41
C PRO A 399 -1.44 -10.62 0.77
N PRO A 400 -1.19 -10.19 2.02
CA PRO A 400 -1.51 -10.98 3.20
C PRO A 400 -3.02 -11.09 3.38
N SER A 401 -3.50 -12.24 3.86
CA SER A 401 -4.93 -12.45 4.11
C SER A 401 -5.44 -11.67 5.32
N GLY A 402 -6.74 -11.35 5.30
CA GLY A 402 -7.44 -10.68 6.39
C GLY A 402 -7.42 -9.16 6.34
N ARG A 403 -8.10 -8.53 7.30
CA ARG A 403 -8.26 -7.07 7.33
C ARG A 403 -6.93 -6.38 7.60
N ARG A 404 -6.62 -5.36 6.80
CA ARG A 404 -5.44 -4.51 6.98
C ARG A 404 -5.72 -3.42 8.01
N SER A 405 -4.68 -2.96 8.68
CA SER A 405 -4.73 -1.93 9.72
C SER A 405 -3.49 -1.03 9.68
N VAL A 406 -3.56 0.09 10.40
CA VAL A 406 -2.39 0.96 10.65
C VAL A 406 -1.45 0.29 11.65
N ASP A 407 -1.98 -0.19 12.78
CA ASP A 407 -1.19 -0.79 13.85
C ASP A 407 -1.01 -2.30 13.68
N GLY A 408 0.07 -2.84 14.24
CA GLY A 408 0.35 -4.28 14.27
C GLY A 408 -0.10 -4.98 15.55
N GLY A 409 -0.66 -4.26 16.52
CA GLY A 409 -1.03 -4.77 17.83
C GLY A 409 0.16 -5.05 18.76
N TRP A 410 1.33 -4.43 18.53
CA TRP A 410 2.55 -4.70 19.31
C TRP A 410 2.79 -3.73 20.46
N LYS A 411 2.11 -2.58 20.50
CA LYS A 411 2.21 -1.63 21.61
C LYS A 411 1.64 -2.26 22.90
N SER A 412 2.51 -2.50 23.88
CA SER A 412 2.10 -2.60 25.29
C SER A 412 2.24 -1.23 25.96
N SER A 413 1.43 -0.93 26.97
CA SER A 413 1.33 0.39 27.63
C SER A 413 2.58 0.87 28.39
N ASN A 414 3.75 0.24 28.18
CA ASN A 414 5.00 0.57 28.86
C ASN A 414 6.04 1.04 27.85
N ASP A 415 6.08 2.35 27.60
CA ASP A 415 7.20 3.00 26.92
C ASP A 415 8.48 2.71 27.72
N MET A 416 9.39 1.88 27.20
CA MET A 416 10.68 1.67 27.85
C MET A 416 11.40 3.02 27.97
N PRO A 417 11.76 3.47 29.19
CA PRO A 417 12.34 4.78 29.36
C PRO A 417 13.71 4.85 28.68
N LEU A 418 14.00 5.98 28.04
CA LEU A 418 15.19 6.23 27.20
C LEU A 418 16.52 5.83 27.87
N TRP A 419 16.62 5.92 29.20
CA TRP A 419 17.80 5.52 29.95
C TRP A 419 18.05 4.01 29.94
N VAL A 420 17.00 3.18 29.82
CA VAL A 420 17.12 1.72 29.69
C VAL A 420 17.69 1.35 28.33
N VAL A 421 17.27 2.07 27.28
CA VAL A 421 17.83 1.91 25.91
C VAL A 421 19.29 2.36 25.88
N ALA A 422 19.61 3.50 26.50
CA ALA A 422 20.99 3.98 26.62
C ALA A 422 21.88 3.03 27.44
N ALA A 423 21.36 2.47 28.54
CA ALA A 423 22.05 1.48 29.35
C ALA A 423 22.29 0.17 28.57
N ALA A 424 21.30 -0.30 27.80
CA ALA A 424 21.45 -1.48 26.95
C ALA A 424 22.51 -1.28 25.87
N LEU A 425 22.52 -0.12 25.20
CA LEU A 425 23.57 0.25 24.24
C LEU A 425 24.95 0.38 24.89
N GLY A 426 25.02 0.94 26.11
CA GLY A 426 26.24 1.02 26.90
C GLY A 426 26.80 -0.37 27.29
N VAL A 427 25.92 -1.29 27.70
CA VAL A 427 26.29 -2.69 28.00
C VAL A 427 26.73 -3.42 26.73
N ILE A 428 26.05 -3.22 25.59
CA ILE A 428 26.43 -3.78 24.29
C ILE A 428 27.82 -3.28 23.86
N ALA A 429 28.08 -1.98 24.00
CA ALA A 429 29.39 -1.38 23.73
C ALA A 429 30.47 -1.94 24.67
N GLY A 430 30.18 -2.06 25.97
CA GLY A 430 31.09 -2.64 26.95
C GLY A 430 31.40 -4.13 26.69
N LEU A 431 30.42 -4.92 26.29
CA LEU A 431 30.59 -6.33 25.91
C LEU A 431 31.40 -6.48 24.61
N ALA A 432 31.24 -5.57 23.64
CA ALA A 432 32.04 -5.54 22.43
C ALA A 432 33.52 -5.23 22.72
N VAL A 433 33.79 -4.26 23.59
CA VAL A 433 35.15 -3.88 24.02
C VAL A 433 35.82 -5.02 24.79
N THR A 434 35.16 -5.60 25.78
CA THR A 434 35.72 -6.68 26.62
C THR A 434 35.98 -7.97 25.83
N ARG A 435 35.10 -8.34 24.87
CA ARG A 435 35.36 -9.47 23.96
C ARG A 435 36.49 -9.20 22.97
N SER A 436 36.66 -7.96 22.52
CA SER A 436 37.79 -7.58 21.66
C SER A 436 39.13 -7.70 22.39
N GLN A 437 39.15 -7.38 23.68
CA GLN A 437 40.34 -7.48 24.54
C GLN A 437 40.67 -8.93 24.90
N ARG A 438 39.67 -9.78 25.14
CA ARG A 438 39.87 -11.22 25.43
C ARG A 438 40.34 -12.06 24.24
N ARG A 439 40.17 -11.60 23.00
CA ARG A 439 40.69 -12.27 21.80
C ARG A 439 42.09 -11.80 21.38
N ARG A 440 42.60 -10.74 22.01
CA ARG A 440 43.97 -10.20 21.78
C ARG A 440 44.97 -10.68 22.84
N ARG A 441 44.51 -11.39 23.86
CA ARG A 441 45.31 -12.24 24.74
C ARG A 441 45.07 -13.68 24.33
#